data_AF-A0A9C7LA53-F1
#
_entry.id   AF-A0A9C7LA53-F1
#
_cell.length_a   1.000
_cell.length_b   1.000
_cell.length_c   1.000
_cell.angle_alpha   90.00
_cell.angle_beta   90.00
_cell.angle_gamma   90.00
#
_symmetry.space_group_name_H-M   'P 1'
#
loop_
_entity.id
_entity.type
_entity.pdbx_description
1 polymer ?
#
loop_
_entity_poly.entity_id
_entity_poly.type
_entity_poly.pdbx_seq_one_letter_code
_entity_poly.pdbx_strand_id
1 'polypeptide(L)'
;MAKKIINKSVSFNVVDPFQEQLRKHTEQYTNFSAYIKQLIQRDMENGIKKAPIPMVNNQGNMAHVVKTPNGGIKIDCRKLG
;
A
#
# COMPACT_ATOMS: atom_id res chain seq x y z
N MET A 1 21.37 -7.20 -6.36
CA MET A 1 21.87 -6.04 -5.58
C MET A 1 21.19 -6.04 -4.21
N ALA A 2 21.94 -5.85 -3.12
CA ALA A 2 21.35 -5.83 -1.78
C ALA A 2 20.53 -4.55 -1.56
N LYS A 3 19.33 -4.70 -0.99
CA LYS A 3 18.46 -3.57 -0.64
C LYS A 3 19.05 -2.84 0.56
N LYS A 4 19.27 -1.52 0.46
CA LYS A 4 19.68 -0.69 1.59
C LYS A 4 18.51 -0.58 2.58
N ILE A 5 18.69 -1.07 3.80
CA ILE A 5 17.71 -1.00 4.88
C ILE A 5 18.16 0.09 5.87
N ILE A 6 17.25 1.02 6.18
CA ILE A 6 17.48 2.07 7.19
C ILE A 6 16.36 1.94 8.23
N ASN A 7 16.74 1.79 9.50
CA ASN A 7 15.80 1.70 10.61
C ASN A 7 15.61 3.09 11.24
N LYS A 8 14.37 3.41 11.59
CA LYS A 8 14.00 4.64 12.32
C LYS A 8 13.09 4.23 13.48
N SER A 9 13.48 4.58 14.70
CA SER A 9 12.70 4.37 15.92
C SER A 9 11.85 5.60 16.23
N VAL A 10 10.66 5.39 16.76
CA VAL A 10 9.74 6.44 17.21
C VAL A 10 9.32 6.13 18.64
N SER A 11 9.38 7.13 19.51
CA SER A 11 8.99 7.01 20.92
C SER A 11 7.51 7.37 21.10
N PHE A 12 6.82 6.67 22.01
CA PHE A 12 5.45 6.99 22.41
C PHE A 12 5.46 7.73 23.74
N ASN A 13 4.77 8.86 23.80
CA ASN A 13 4.47 9.53 25.05
C ASN A 13 3.26 8.86 25.72
N VAL A 14 3.51 8.12 26.80
CA VAL A 14 2.45 7.38 27.53
C VAL A 14 1.56 8.27 28.39
N VAL A 15 1.93 9.54 28.58
CA VAL A 15 1.09 10.53 29.29
C VAL A 15 -0.04 11.02 28.40
N ASP A 16 0.17 11.02 27.08
CA ASP A 16 -0.87 11.36 26.11
C ASP A 16 -1.77 10.13 25.86
N PRO A 17 -3.08 10.22 26.15
CA PRO A 17 -3.98 9.08 26.05
C PRO A 17 -4.12 8.55 24.62
N PHE A 18 -3.97 9.40 23.60
CA PHE A 18 -4.04 8.97 22.21
C PHE A 18 -2.82 8.17 21.79
N GLN A 19 -1.62 8.61 22.19
CA GLN A 19 -0.39 7.87 21.94
C GLN A 19 -0.33 6.56 22.73
N GLU A 20 -0.87 6.52 23.95
CA GLU A 20 -0.99 5.28 24.72
C GLU A 20 -1.92 4.26 24.03
N GLN A 21 -3.09 4.71 23.57
CA GLN A 21 -4.03 3.87 22.82
C GLN A 21 -3.42 3.34 21.53
N LEU A 22 -2.72 4.20 20.77
CA LEU A 22 -2.02 3.79 19.56
C LEU A 22 -0.96 2.72 19.87
N ARG A 23 -0.13 2.93 20.90
CA ARG A 23 0.86 1.94 21.34
C ARG A 23 0.21 0.58 21.62
N LYS A 24 -0.81 0.55 22.47
CA LYS A 24 -1.55 -0.66 22.85
C LYS A 24 -2.17 -1.37 21.64
N HIS A 25 -2.76 -0.61 20.72
CA HIS A 25 -3.34 -1.20 19.51
C HIS A 25 -2.26 -1.82 18.62
N THR A 26 -1.11 -1.16 18.49
CA THR A 26 -0.03 -1.70 17.66
C THR A 26 0.69 -2.91 18.24
N GLU A 27 0.68 -3.09 19.58
CA GLU A 27 1.22 -4.27 20.27
C GLU A 27 0.52 -5.57 19.85
N GLN A 28 -0.71 -5.50 19.31
CA GLN A 28 -1.45 -6.65 18.81
C GLN A 28 -0.86 -7.23 17.50
N TYR A 29 -0.01 -6.47 16.80
CA TYR A 29 0.57 -6.86 15.51
C TYR A 29 2.04 -7.27 15.66
N THR A 30 2.42 -8.40 15.06
CA THR A 30 3.81 -8.91 15.09
C THR A 30 4.83 -7.93 14.48
N ASN A 31 4.40 -7.12 13.52
CA ASN A 31 5.27 -6.16 12.83
C ASN A 31 4.73 -4.73 12.95
N PHE A 32 4.95 -4.12 14.12
CA PHE A 32 4.67 -2.71 14.42
C PHE A 32 5.00 -1.77 13.26
N SER A 33 6.25 -1.84 12.77
CA SER A 33 6.75 -0.93 11.74
C SER A 33 6.03 -1.06 10.40
N ALA A 34 5.46 -2.23 10.09
CA ALA A 34 4.69 -2.43 8.87
C ALA A 34 3.31 -1.77 8.98
N TYR A 35 2.66 -1.91 10.13
CA TYR A 35 1.36 -1.30 10.40
C TYR A 35 1.43 0.24 10.34
N ILE A 36 2.39 0.85 11.04
CA ILE A 36 2.57 2.31 11.03
C ILE A 36 2.85 2.82 9.62
N LYS A 37 3.69 2.11 8.84
CA LYS A 37 3.94 2.47 7.43
C LYS A 37 2.66 2.45 6.61
N GLN A 38 1.76 1.49 6.83
CA GLN A 38 0.47 1.45 6.12
C GLN A 38 -0.44 2.61 6.51
N LEU A 39 -0.50 3.00 7.79
CA LEU A 39 -1.27 4.15 8.23
C LEU A 39 -0.76 5.44 7.57
N ILE A 40 0.56 5.67 7.62
CA ILE A 40 1.19 6.84 6.98
C ILE A 40 0.96 6.78 5.46
N GLN A 41 1.13 5.62 4.84
CA GLN A 41 0.90 5.44 3.41
C GLN A 41 -0.54 5.76 3.02
N ARG A 42 -1.52 5.28 3.81
CA ARG A 42 -2.95 5.60 3.61
C ARG A 42 -3.21 7.09 3.73
N ASP A 43 -2.63 7.74 4.74
CA ASP A 43 -2.77 9.17 4.95
C ASP A 43 -2.17 9.98 3.78
N MET A 44 -0.97 9.60 3.34
CA MET A 44 -0.32 10.16 2.15
C MET A 44 -1.13 9.92 0.86
N GLU A 45 -1.79 8.77 0.74
CA GLU A 45 -2.61 8.39 -0.42
C GLU A 45 -4.01 9.00 -0.40
N ASN A 46 -4.56 9.35 0.75
CA ASN A 46 -5.87 10.00 0.84
C ASN A 46 -5.88 11.40 0.19
N GLY A 47 -4.71 12.00 -0.09
CA GLY A 47 -4.55 13.19 -0.94
C GLY A 47 -4.34 12.90 -2.44
N ILE A 48 -4.07 11.65 -2.82
CA ILE A 48 -3.82 11.22 -4.20
C ILE A 48 -4.63 9.96 -4.45
N LYS A 49 -5.88 10.12 -4.89
CA LYS A 49 -6.65 9.02 -5.49
C LYS A 49 -5.76 8.40 -6.56
N LYS A 50 -5.14 7.25 -6.28
CA LYS A 50 -4.38 6.52 -7.29
C LYS A 50 -5.37 6.19 -8.38
N ALA A 51 -5.31 6.96 -9.47
CA ALA A 51 -5.91 6.55 -10.73
C ALA A 51 -5.44 5.11 -10.98
N PRO A 52 -6.32 4.22 -11.46
CA PRO A 52 -5.94 2.84 -11.73
C PRO A 52 -4.65 2.87 -12.53
N ILE A 53 -3.59 2.30 -11.95
CA ILE A 53 -2.27 2.25 -12.58
C ILE A 53 -2.50 1.56 -13.93
N PRO A 54 -2.32 2.22 -15.08
CA PRO A 54 -2.41 1.54 -16.35
C PRO A 54 -1.28 0.52 -16.35
N MET A 55 -1.63 -0.77 -16.28
CA MET A 55 -0.64 -1.83 -16.39
C MET A 55 -0.16 -1.82 -17.83
N VAL A 56 0.95 -1.12 -18.08
CA VAL A 56 1.61 -1.12 -19.37
C VAL A 56 2.45 -2.39 -19.46
N ASN A 57 2.24 -3.18 -20.50
CA ASN A 57 3.14 -4.32 -20.76
C ASN A 57 4.49 -3.83 -21.32
N ASN A 58 5.50 -4.69 -21.37
CA ASN A 58 6.84 -4.34 -21.90
C ASN A 58 6.85 -3.87 -23.37
N GLN A 59 5.69 -3.86 -24.04
CA GLN A 59 5.49 -3.44 -25.43
C GLN A 59 4.69 -2.13 -25.53
N GLY A 60 4.47 -1.42 -24.41
CA GLY A 60 3.78 -0.14 -24.40
C GLY A 60 2.26 -0.21 -24.50
N ASN A 61 1.65 -1.39 -24.41
CA ASN A 61 0.19 -1.54 -24.50
C ASN A 61 -0.46 -1.42 -23.12
N MET A 62 -1.55 -0.65 -23.03
CA MET A 62 -2.38 -0.56 -21.83
C MET A 62 -3.21 -1.85 -21.66
N ALA A 63 -2.95 -2.60 -20.60
CA ALA A 63 -3.68 -3.80 -20.26
C ALA A 63 -4.79 -3.48 -19.24
N HIS A 64 -6.05 -3.70 -19.62
CA HIS A 64 -7.17 -3.60 -18.70
C HIS A 64 -7.40 -4.97 -18.05
N VAL A 65 -7.34 -5.01 -16.72
CA VAL A 65 -7.69 -6.20 -15.94
C VAL A 65 -9.22 -6.27 -15.84
N VAL A 66 -9.82 -7.25 -16.51
CA VAL A 66 -11.27 -7.49 -16.51
C VAL A 66 -11.57 -8.72 -15.65
N LYS A 67 -12.42 -8.57 -14.63
CA LYS A 67 -12.93 -9.72 -13.88
C LYS A 67 -14.02 -10.42 -14.69
N THR A 68 -13.91 -11.73 -14.83
CA THR A 68 -14.93 -12.56 -15.47
C THR A 68 -16.04 -12.92 -14.49
N PRO A 69 -17.25 -13.24 -15.00
CA PRO A 69 -18.39 -13.67 -14.17
C PRO A 69 -18.09 -14.91 -13.31
N ASN A 70 -17.16 -15.76 -13.76
CA ASN A 70 -16.77 -17.00 -13.08
C ASN A 70 -15.62 -16.81 -12.08
N GLY A 71 -15.29 -15.56 -11.72
CA GLY A 71 -14.22 -15.24 -10.75
C GLY A 71 -12.80 -15.28 -11.30
N GLY A 72 -12.60 -15.61 -12.58
CA GLY A 72 -11.30 -15.54 -13.25
C GLY A 72 -10.88 -14.11 -13.59
N ILE A 73 -9.58 -13.84 -13.57
CA ILE A 73 -9.00 -12.57 -14.04
C ILE A 73 -8.62 -12.73 -15.52
N LYS A 74 -9.16 -11.89 -16.41
CA LYS A 74 -8.74 -11.78 -17.82
C LYS A 74 -7.99 -10.47 -18.04
N ILE A 75 -6.97 -10.51 -18.89
CA ILE A 75 -6.21 -9.33 -19.31
C ILE A 75 -6.64 -9.00 -20.73
N ASP A 76 -7.31 -7.87 -20.92
CA ASP A 76 -7.73 -7.38 -22.24
C ASP A 76 -6.69 -6.39 -22.77
N CYS A 77 -5.99 -6.77 -23.84
CA CYS A 77 -4.98 -5.95 -24.48
C CYS A 77 -5.58 -5.32 -25.74
N ARG A 78 -5.99 -4.04 -25.69
CA ARG A 78 -6.35 -3.28 -26.91
C ARG A 78 -5.11 -2.61 -27.48
N LYS A 79 -4.81 -2.90 -28.75
CA LYS A 79 -3.75 -2.24 -29.52
C LYS A 79 -4.21 -0.83 -29.88
N LEU A 80 -3.42 0.19 -29.53
CA LEU A 80 -3.64 1.55 -30.02
C LEU A 80 -3.40 1.53 -31.54
N GLY A 81 -4.43 1.90 -32.30
CA GLY A 81 -4.35 2.11 -33.75
C GLY A 81 -3.68 3.43 -34.09
#